data_AF-U4U5M0-F1
#
_entry.id   AF-U4U5M0-F1
#
_cell.length_a   1.000
_cell.length_b   1.000
_cell.length_c   1.000
_cell.angle_alpha   90.00
_cell.angle_beta   90.00
_cell.angle_gamma   90.00
#
_symmetry.space_group_name_H-M   'P 1'
#
loop_
_entity.id
_entity.type
_entity.pdbx_description
1 polymer ?
#
loop_
_entity_poly.entity_id
_entity_poly.type
_entity_poly.pdbx_seq_one_letter_code
_entity_poly.pdbx_strand_id
1 'polypeptide(L)'
;MTEPGFCMPALSSLVSTWFPPKERPIWGGLAYAGTNLGTIMGNIISGFLIHKFDGWPVAFYFWSAYSGLFFLLVLLLLFSFPDTHPYISKAEADYIRMENSGNRTVVGRSFKTPWKAILLNGPYWANIAGQFGHNYIYLSLVTYLPTYMREILQFDVANDGYFAAIPFVALWIMSLIYSTTAPLIIKCTSERAFNSVLGAG
;
A
#
# COMPACT_ATOMS: atom_id res chain seq x y z
N MET A 1 -2.59 -10.94 -12.68
CA MET A 1 -3.00 -9.66 -13.30
C MET A 1 -4.48 -9.44 -13.05
N THR A 2 -4.84 -8.83 -11.92
CA THR A 2 -6.08 -8.05 -11.69
C THR A 2 -5.95 -7.50 -10.26
N GLU A 3 -5.08 -6.51 -10.04
CA GLU A 3 -5.32 -5.69 -8.86
C GLU A 3 -6.62 -4.91 -9.15
N PRO A 4 -7.64 -4.99 -8.28
CA PRO A 4 -8.84 -4.18 -8.44
C PRO A 4 -8.45 -2.70 -8.29
N GLY A 5 -8.25 -2.02 -9.42
CA GLY A 5 -7.75 -0.63 -9.47
C GLY A 5 -8.61 0.40 -8.75
N PHE A 6 -9.82 0.03 -8.32
CA PHE A 6 -10.70 0.84 -7.49
C PHE A 6 -10.34 0.82 -6.00
N CYS A 7 -9.70 -0.23 -5.50
CA CYS A 7 -9.44 -0.38 -4.07
C CYS A 7 -8.38 0.61 -3.56
N MET A 8 -7.33 0.86 -4.32
CA MET A 8 -6.25 1.79 -3.96
C MET A 8 -6.72 3.26 -3.81
N PRO A 9 -7.50 3.85 -4.75
CA PRO A 9 -8.03 5.20 -4.58
C PRO A 9 -9.08 5.28 -3.46
N ALA A 10 -9.89 4.23 -3.27
CA ALA A 10 -10.86 4.17 -2.16
C ALA A 10 -10.16 4.12 -0.80
N LEU A 11 -9.14 3.28 -0.65
CA LEU A 11 -8.34 3.16 0.56
C LEU A 11 -7.59 4.45 0.88
N SER A 12 -6.96 5.07 -0.12
CA SER A 12 -6.25 6.34 0.09
C SER A 12 -7.20 7.48 0.46
N SER A 13 -8.41 7.51 -0.12
CA SER A 13 -9.47 8.47 0.27
C SER A 13 -9.93 8.25 1.72
N LEU A 14 -10.15 6.99 2.10
CA LEU A 14 -10.53 6.62 3.46
C LEU A 14 -9.43 6.99 4.48
N VAL A 15 -8.18 6.58 4.22
CA VAL A 15 -7.03 6.89 5.07
C VAL A 15 -6.83 8.40 5.21
N SER A 16 -7.04 9.16 4.13
CA SER A 16 -6.95 10.62 4.18
C SER A 16 -8.04 11.26 5.04
N THR A 17 -9.21 10.64 5.13
CA THR A 17 -10.35 11.18 5.90
C THR A 17 -10.21 10.82 7.39
N TRP A 18 -9.70 9.64 7.69
CA TRP A 18 -9.64 9.08 9.04
C TRP A 18 -8.34 9.39 9.80
N PHE A 19 -7.21 9.57 9.11
CA PHE A 19 -5.91 9.80 9.77
C PHE A 19 -5.34 11.19 9.50
N PRO A 20 -4.71 11.83 10.50
CA PRO A 20 -4.07 13.12 10.34
C PRO A 20 -2.80 13.05 9.47
N PRO A 21 -2.41 14.15 8.78
CA PRO A 21 -1.32 14.15 7.79
C PRO A 21 0.03 13.61 8.29
N LYS A 22 0.34 13.78 9.57
CA LYS A 22 1.58 13.30 10.18
C LYS A 22 1.63 11.78 10.33
N GLU A 23 0.48 11.14 10.50
CA GLU A 23 0.37 9.69 10.75
C GLU A 23 -0.03 8.90 9.50
N ARG A 24 -0.62 9.55 8.49
CA ARG A 24 -0.98 8.95 7.19
C ARG A 24 0.10 8.06 6.57
N PRO A 25 1.40 8.43 6.52
CA PRO A 25 2.42 7.57 5.90
C PRO A 25 2.66 6.26 6.68
N ILE A 26 2.49 6.27 8.01
CA ILE A 26 2.65 5.06 8.85
C ILE A 26 1.48 4.10 8.60
N TRP A 27 0.25 4.62 8.63
CA TRP A 27 -0.95 3.83 8.37
C TRP A 27 -1.03 3.34 6.91
N GLY A 28 -0.61 4.17 5.96
CA GLY A 28 -0.48 3.78 4.56
C GLY A 28 0.58 2.71 4.34
N GLY A 29 1.73 2.80 5.02
CA GLY A 29 2.77 1.78 5.01
C GLY A 29 2.30 0.46 5.60
N LEU A 30 1.58 0.49 6.73
CA LEU A 30 0.99 -0.69 7.36
C LEU A 30 -0.05 -1.37 6.45
N ALA A 31 -0.90 -0.58 5.79
CA ALA A 31 -1.88 -1.10 4.84
C ALA A 31 -1.20 -1.82 3.66
N TYR A 32 -0.13 -1.23 3.11
CA TYR A 32 0.63 -1.83 2.01
C TYR A 32 1.38 -3.11 2.45
N ALA A 33 1.94 -3.10 3.65
CA ALA A 33 2.56 -4.30 4.24
C ALA A 33 1.55 -5.43 4.45
N GLY A 34 0.31 -5.09 4.82
CA GLY A 34 -0.80 -6.04 4.96
C GLY A 34 -1.13 -6.79 3.66
N THR A 35 -1.03 -6.14 2.50
CA THR A 35 -1.25 -6.79 1.19
C THR A 35 -0.22 -7.89 0.92
N ASN A 36 1.05 -7.63 1.20
CA ASN A 36 2.12 -8.63 1.04
C ASN A 36 1.94 -9.81 2.00
N LEU A 37 1.63 -9.52 3.27
CA LEU A 37 1.37 -10.54 4.29
C LEU A 37 0.15 -11.41 3.93
N GLY A 38 -0.92 -10.78 3.46
CA GLY A 38 -2.14 -11.46 3.01
C GLY A 38 -1.88 -12.40 1.83
N THR A 39 -0.98 -12.04 0.92
CA THR A 39 -0.58 -12.90 -0.21
C THR A 39 0.20 -14.13 0.27
N ILE A 40 1.14 -13.95 1.20
CA ILE A 40 1.94 -15.04 1.76
C ILE A 40 1.04 -16.03 2.52
N MET A 41 0.21 -15.53 3.44
CA MET A 41 -0.76 -16.37 4.15
C MET A 41 -1.77 -17.00 3.18
N GLY A 42 -2.18 -16.23 2.17
CA GLY A 42 -3.00 -16.64 1.04
C GLY A 42 -2.54 -17.96 0.45
N ASN A 43 -1.31 -17.96 -0.02
CA ASN A 43 -0.67 -19.08 -0.70
C ASN A 43 -0.45 -20.28 0.22
N ILE A 44 -0.03 -20.06 1.48
CA ILE A 44 0.21 -21.14 2.44
C ILE A 44 -1.11 -21.86 2.77
N ILE A 45 -2.16 -21.08 3.09
CA ILE A 45 -3.47 -21.63 3.45
C ILE A 45 -4.09 -22.32 2.24
N SER A 46 -4.02 -21.74 1.04
CA SER A 46 -4.52 -22.40 -0.16
C SER A 46 -3.78 -23.71 -0.45
N GLY A 47 -2.45 -23.73 -0.32
CA GLY A 47 -1.65 -24.94 -0.52
C GLY A 47 -2.02 -26.05 0.47
N PHE A 48 -2.19 -25.70 1.75
CA PHE A 48 -2.61 -26.64 2.78
C PHE A 48 -4.03 -27.18 2.55
N LEU A 49 -4.98 -26.33 2.17
CA LEU A 49 -6.36 -26.74 1.88
C LEU A 49 -6.44 -27.70 0.68
N ILE A 50 -5.69 -27.41 -0.39
CA ILE A 50 -5.67 -28.25 -1.58
C ILE A 50 -5.09 -29.63 -1.26
N HIS A 51 -3.98 -29.68 -0.52
CA HIS A 51 -3.35 -30.95 -0.11
C HIS A 51 -4.24 -31.79 0.82
N LYS A 52 -5.02 -31.15 1.71
CA LYS A 52 -5.83 -31.88 2.70
C LYS A 52 -7.14 -32.43 2.12
N PHE A 53 -7.70 -31.77 1.12
CA PHE A 53 -9.02 -32.09 0.57
C PHE A 53 -8.98 -32.58 -0.90
N ASP A 54 -7.77 -32.80 -1.46
CA ASP A 54 -7.52 -33.25 -2.85
C ASP A 54 -8.35 -32.48 -3.90
N GLY A 55 -8.60 -31.20 -3.64
CA GLY A 55 -9.58 -30.42 -4.38
C GLY A 55 -9.24 -28.95 -4.42
N TRP A 56 -8.89 -28.47 -5.61
CA TRP A 56 -8.73 -27.04 -5.89
C TRP A 56 -9.98 -26.18 -5.59
N PRO A 57 -11.24 -26.67 -5.72
CA PRO A 57 -12.42 -25.84 -5.44
C PRO A 57 -12.55 -25.44 -3.97
N VAL A 58 -11.99 -26.22 -3.04
CA VAL A 58 -12.12 -25.98 -1.59
C VAL A 58 -11.43 -24.69 -1.17
N ALA A 59 -10.30 -24.36 -1.79
CA ALA A 59 -9.62 -23.09 -1.57
C ALA A 59 -10.51 -21.89 -1.97
N PHE A 60 -11.22 -21.99 -3.10
CA PHE A 60 -12.14 -20.94 -3.55
C PHE A 60 -13.33 -20.75 -2.60
N TYR A 61 -13.94 -21.84 -2.12
CA TYR A 61 -15.03 -21.74 -1.14
C TYR A 61 -14.57 -21.11 0.17
N PHE A 62 -13.38 -21.47 0.67
CA PHE A 62 -12.81 -20.89 1.88
C PHE A 62 -12.56 -19.39 1.74
N TRP A 63 -11.86 -18.96 0.68
CA TRP A 63 -11.56 -17.54 0.46
C TRP A 63 -12.82 -16.71 0.18
N SER A 64 -13.81 -17.29 -0.50
CA SER A 64 -15.11 -16.64 -0.73
C SER A 64 -15.88 -16.46 0.58
N ALA A 65 -15.90 -17.47 1.46
CA ALA A 65 -16.56 -17.36 2.75
C ALA A 65 -15.87 -16.34 3.66
N TYR A 66 -14.53 -16.36 3.71
CA TYR A 66 -13.73 -15.41 4.47
C TYR A 66 -13.95 -13.97 3.99
N SER A 67 -13.89 -13.74 2.67
CA SER A 67 -14.13 -12.42 2.08
C SER A 67 -15.56 -11.94 2.34
N GLY A 68 -16.56 -12.82 2.24
CA GLY A 68 -17.95 -12.49 2.55
C GLY A 68 -18.14 -12.08 4.02
N LEU A 69 -17.56 -12.82 4.96
CA LEU A 69 -17.61 -12.46 6.38
C LEU A 69 -16.90 -11.14 6.65
N PHE A 70 -15.73 -10.94 6.07
CA PHE A 70 -14.98 -9.69 6.21
C PHE A 70 -15.77 -8.50 5.63
N PHE A 71 -16.42 -8.67 4.48
CA PHE A 71 -17.27 -7.65 3.89
C PHE A 71 -18.45 -7.28 4.79
N LEU A 72 -19.09 -8.26 5.43
CA LEU A 72 -20.16 -8.00 6.40
C LEU A 72 -19.64 -7.21 7.62
N LEU A 73 -18.47 -7.56 8.14
CA LEU A 73 -17.84 -6.81 9.23
C LEU A 73 -17.53 -5.38 8.81
N VAL A 74 -16.95 -5.18 7.62
CA VAL A 74 -16.67 -3.85 7.07
C VAL A 74 -17.97 -3.05 6.90
N LEU A 75 -19.07 -3.66 6.44
CA LEU A 75 -20.35 -2.95 6.36
C LEU A 75 -20.91 -2.50 7.73
N LEU A 76 -20.65 -3.26 8.79
CA LEU A 76 -21.13 -2.93 10.14
C LEU A 76 -20.22 -1.93 10.87
N LEU A 77 -18.91 -1.95 10.62
CA LEU A 77 -17.91 -1.15 11.33
C LEU A 77 -17.44 0.08 10.55
N LEU A 78 -17.45 0.05 9.22
CA LEU A 78 -16.85 1.08 8.39
C LEU A 78 -17.89 2.15 8.00
N PHE A 79 -17.86 3.27 8.70
CA PHE A 79 -18.64 4.45 8.33
C PHE A 79 -17.78 5.42 7.51
N SER A 80 -18.37 6.09 6.51
CA SER A 80 -17.63 6.96 5.60
C SER A 80 -17.12 8.26 6.25
N PHE A 81 -17.68 8.65 7.39
CA PHE A 81 -17.28 9.87 8.11
C PHE A 81 -17.08 9.59 9.61
N PRO A 82 -16.03 10.16 10.23
CA PRO A 82 -15.81 10.06 11.67
C PRO A 82 -16.97 10.68 12.46
N ASP A 83 -17.70 11.65 11.88
CA ASP A 83 -18.88 12.29 12.48
C ASP A 83 -20.11 11.36 12.55
N THR A 84 -20.13 10.26 11.80
CA THR A 84 -21.26 9.29 11.78
C THR A 84 -21.00 8.03 12.60
N HIS A 85 -19.83 7.90 13.23
CA HIS A 85 -19.43 6.70 13.95
C HIS A 85 -19.98 6.72 15.39
N PRO A 86 -20.88 5.79 15.78
CA PRO A 86 -21.51 5.81 17.11
C PRO A 86 -20.55 5.48 18.26
N TYR A 87 -19.37 4.92 17.99
CA TYR A 87 -18.38 4.49 19.00
C TYR A 87 -17.12 5.37 19.10
N ILE A 88 -17.06 6.51 18.38
CA ILE A 88 -15.89 7.39 18.47
C ILE A 88 -15.97 8.26 19.74
N SER A 89 -14.84 8.40 20.44
CA SER A 89 -14.76 9.34 21.57
C SER A 89 -14.81 10.78 21.06
N LYS A 90 -15.56 11.65 21.73
CA LYS A 90 -15.64 13.09 21.38
C LYS A 90 -14.25 13.74 21.34
N ALA A 91 -13.34 13.32 22.23
CA ALA A 91 -11.97 13.81 22.26
C ALA A 91 -11.16 13.43 21.00
N GLU A 92 -11.39 12.23 20.47
CA GLU A 92 -10.72 11.74 19.25
C GLU A 92 -11.29 12.41 18.00
N ALA A 93 -12.62 12.55 17.93
CA ALA A 93 -13.29 13.28 16.86
C ALA A 93 -12.83 14.75 16.79
N ASP A 94 -12.66 15.41 17.95
CA ASP A 94 -12.16 16.78 18.03
C ASP A 94 -10.67 16.89 17.67
N TYR A 95 -9.84 15.91 18.05
CA TYR A 95 -8.43 15.82 17.65
C TYR A 95 -8.28 15.69 16.13
N ILE A 96 -9.00 14.74 15.52
CA ILE A 96 -9.03 14.55 14.07
C ILE A 96 -9.56 15.82 13.39
N ARG A 97 -10.60 16.45 13.93
CA ARG A 97 -11.16 17.69 13.38
C ARG A 97 -10.18 18.85 13.43
N MET A 98 -9.48 19.05 14.55
CA MET A 98 -8.48 20.11 14.69
C MET A 98 -7.30 19.89 13.76
N GLU A 99 -6.73 18.68 13.72
CA GLU A 99 -5.54 18.40 12.91
C GLU A 99 -5.85 18.33 11.40
N ASN A 100 -7.06 17.91 11.03
CA ASN A 100 -7.51 17.90 9.63
C ASN A 100 -8.04 19.29 9.17
N SER A 101 -8.43 20.18 10.09
CA SER A 101 -8.92 21.53 9.75
C SER A 101 -7.86 22.45 9.14
N GLY A 102 -6.58 22.27 9.50
CA GLY A 102 -5.47 22.99 8.86
C GLY A 102 -5.24 22.59 7.38
N ASN A 103 -5.84 21.47 6.95
CA ASN A 103 -5.70 20.93 5.60
C ASN A 103 -7.06 20.64 4.93
N ARG A 104 -8.15 21.27 5.41
CA ARG A 104 -9.48 21.24 4.78
C ARG A 104 -9.46 21.98 3.44
N THR A 105 -8.79 21.39 2.47
CA THR A 105 -9.18 21.52 1.09
C THR A 105 -10.02 20.29 0.74
N VAL A 106 -11.24 20.55 0.28
CA VAL A 106 -12.00 19.69 -0.64
C VAL A 106 -12.73 18.46 -0.07
N VAL A 107 -13.78 18.67 0.72
CA VAL A 107 -15.03 17.91 0.49
C VAL A 107 -16.16 18.94 0.41
N GLY A 108 -16.61 19.26 -0.80
CA GLY A 108 -17.76 20.16 -1.04
C GLY A 108 -17.50 21.47 -1.78
N ARG A 109 -16.24 21.84 -2.09
CA ARG A 109 -15.97 22.92 -3.06
C ARG A 109 -15.45 22.32 -4.36
N SER A 110 -16.23 22.49 -5.44
CA SER A 110 -15.78 22.25 -6.82
C SER A 110 -14.72 23.30 -7.16
N PHE A 111 -13.48 23.04 -6.77
CA PHE A 111 -12.35 23.71 -7.39
C PHE A 111 -12.11 23.04 -8.74
N LYS A 112 -12.11 23.82 -9.83
CA LYS A 112 -11.55 23.35 -11.11
C LYS A 112 -10.13 22.90 -10.84
N THR A 113 -9.89 21.60 -10.89
CA THR A 113 -8.53 21.04 -10.77
C THR A 113 -7.66 21.70 -11.84
N PRO A 114 -6.58 22.39 -11.46
CA PRO A 114 -5.76 23.14 -12.42
C PRO A 114 -4.84 22.16 -13.18
N TRP A 115 -5.42 21.42 -14.12
CA TRP A 115 -4.73 20.41 -14.93
C TRP A 115 -3.46 20.95 -15.59
N LYS A 116 -3.50 22.20 -16.08
CA LYS A 116 -2.34 22.85 -16.70
C LYS A 116 -1.18 23.06 -15.71
N ALA A 117 -1.47 23.43 -14.46
CA ALA A 117 -0.43 23.65 -13.45
C ALA A 117 0.20 22.33 -12.99
N ILE A 118 -0.59 21.25 -12.94
CA ILE A 118 -0.08 19.90 -12.62
C ILE A 118 0.81 19.40 -13.75
N LEU A 119 0.36 19.52 -15.00
CA LEU A 119 1.10 19.05 -16.17
C LEU A 119 2.36 19.89 -16.47
N LEU A 120 2.44 21.14 -16.02
CA LEU A 120 3.62 21.98 -16.20
C LEU A 120 4.65 21.82 -15.07
N ASN A 121 4.36 21.03 -14.04
CA ASN A 121 5.23 20.85 -12.89
C ASN A 121 6.32 19.81 -13.16
N GLY A 122 7.60 20.20 -13.11
CA GLY A 122 8.74 19.31 -13.37
C GLY A 122 8.83 18.09 -12.42
N PRO A 123 8.76 18.29 -11.09
CA PRO A 123 8.68 17.21 -10.10
C PRO A 123 7.59 16.15 -10.35
N TYR A 124 6.46 16.54 -10.94
CA TYR A 124 5.37 15.61 -11.26
C TYR A 124 5.80 14.60 -12.33
N TRP A 125 6.45 15.07 -13.40
CA TRP A 125 6.99 14.20 -14.45
C TRP A 125 8.16 13.34 -13.97
N ALA A 126 9.04 13.88 -13.11
CA ALA A 126 10.11 13.12 -12.49
C ALA A 126 9.54 11.94 -11.66
N ASN A 127 8.46 12.17 -10.90
CA ASN A 127 7.78 11.13 -10.16
C ASN A 127 7.14 10.08 -11.08
N ILE A 128 6.48 10.49 -12.17
CA ILE A 128 5.90 9.54 -13.16
C ILE A 128 6.99 8.66 -13.77
N ALA A 129 8.10 9.26 -14.23
CA ALA A 129 9.20 8.52 -14.83
C ALA A 129 9.84 7.54 -13.82
N GLY A 130 9.99 7.96 -12.57
CA GLY A 130 10.46 7.09 -11.49
C GLY A 130 9.52 5.90 -11.24
N GLN A 131 8.22 6.14 -11.18
CA GLN A 131 7.21 5.08 -11.00
C GLN A 131 7.17 4.12 -12.19
N PHE A 132 7.31 4.64 -13.42
CA PHE A 132 7.37 3.82 -14.62
C PHE A 132 8.61 2.91 -14.60
N GLY A 133 9.78 3.46 -14.28
CA GLY A 133 11.01 2.68 -14.15
C GLY A 133 10.90 1.59 -13.07
N HIS A 134 10.33 1.95 -11.92
CA HIS A 134 10.07 0.99 -10.84
C HIS A 134 9.16 -0.15 -11.32
N ASN A 135 8.02 0.17 -11.93
CA ASN A 135 7.06 -0.82 -12.41
C ASN A 135 7.65 -1.71 -13.51
N TYR A 136 8.40 -1.13 -14.44
CA TYR A 136 9.07 -1.86 -15.52
C TYR A 136 10.10 -2.85 -14.98
N ILE A 137 10.98 -2.42 -14.05
CA ILE A 137 11.99 -3.30 -13.44
C ILE A 137 11.32 -4.42 -12.65
N TYR A 138 10.31 -4.08 -11.85
CA TYR A 138 9.57 -5.07 -11.06
C TYR A 138 8.91 -6.13 -11.93
N LEU A 139 8.18 -5.72 -12.97
CA LEU A 139 7.52 -6.65 -13.89
C LEU A 139 8.51 -7.49 -14.68
N SER A 140 9.61 -6.88 -15.14
CA SER A 140 10.66 -7.61 -15.87
C SER A 140 11.29 -8.66 -14.96
N LEU A 141 11.60 -8.32 -13.71
CA LEU A 141 12.15 -9.25 -12.74
C LEU A 141 11.18 -10.42 -12.52
N VAL A 142 9.92 -10.15 -12.17
CA VAL A 142 8.93 -11.22 -11.91
C VAL A 142 8.69 -12.12 -13.14
N THR A 143 8.74 -11.54 -14.35
CA THR A 143 8.46 -12.29 -15.59
C THR A 143 9.65 -13.14 -16.03
N TYR A 144 10.87 -12.58 -16.01
CA TYR A 144 12.05 -13.25 -16.57
C TYR A 144 12.83 -14.06 -15.54
N LEU A 145 12.69 -13.77 -14.25
CA LEU A 145 13.39 -14.50 -13.19
C LEU A 145 13.07 -16.02 -13.18
N PRO A 146 11.81 -16.48 -13.28
CA PRO A 146 11.54 -17.92 -13.34
C PRO A 146 12.10 -18.56 -14.61
N THR A 147 12.04 -17.88 -15.76
CA THR A 147 12.62 -18.38 -17.02
C THR A 147 14.14 -18.48 -16.94
N TYR A 148 14.81 -17.49 -16.35
CA TYR A 148 16.26 -17.47 -16.15
C TYR A 148 16.72 -18.61 -15.24
N MET A 149 16.02 -18.83 -14.12
CA MET A 149 16.32 -19.94 -13.21
C MET A 149 16.16 -21.31 -13.89
N ARG A 150 15.12 -21.47 -14.71
CA ARG A 150 14.83 -22.72 -15.41
C ARG A 150 15.81 -23.02 -16.56
N GLU A 151 16.08 -22.05 -17.42
CA GLU A 151 16.82 -22.30 -18.67
C GLU A 151 18.33 -22.31 -18.46
N ILE A 152 18.85 -21.36 -17.67
CA ILE A 152 20.31 -21.16 -17.51
C ILE A 152 20.84 -21.91 -16.29
N LEU A 153 20.08 -21.90 -15.19
CA LEU A 153 20.51 -22.49 -13.93
C LEU A 153 20.18 -23.99 -13.80
N GLN A 154 19.35 -24.53 -14.71
CA GLN A 154 19.01 -25.97 -14.83
C GLN A 154 18.58 -26.62 -13.50
N PHE A 155 17.89 -25.88 -12.63
CA PHE A 155 17.41 -26.41 -11.35
C PHE A 155 16.18 -27.31 -11.54
N ASP A 156 16.10 -28.37 -10.74
CA ASP A 156 15.02 -29.35 -10.77
C ASP A 156 13.72 -28.76 -10.19
N VAL A 157 12.61 -28.97 -10.89
CA VAL A 157 11.32 -28.27 -10.77
C VAL A 157 10.69 -28.38 -9.35
N ALA A 158 11.14 -29.35 -8.55
CA ALA A 158 10.65 -29.57 -7.19
C ALA A 158 11.18 -28.57 -6.14
N ASN A 159 12.34 -27.94 -6.36
CA ASN A 159 12.92 -26.94 -5.44
C ASN A 159 12.58 -25.49 -5.83
N ASP A 160 11.90 -25.27 -6.97
CA ASP A 160 11.61 -23.94 -7.53
C ASP A 160 10.81 -23.04 -6.58
N GLY A 161 9.93 -23.59 -5.74
CA GLY A 161 9.11 -22.80 -4.82
C GLY A 161 9.92 -22.03 -3.77
N TYR A 162 11.02 -22.59 -3.27
CA TYR A 162 11.88 -21.94 -2.29
C TYR A 162 12.72 -20.83 -2.93
N PHE A 163 13.31 -21.09 -4.09
CA PHE A 163 14.16 -20.11 -4.79
C PHE A 163 13.34 -18.99 -5.44
N ALA A 164 12.15 -19.29 -5.93
CA ALA A 164 11.22 -18.28 -6.41
C ALA A 164 10.74 -17.35 -5.29
N ALA A 165 10.72 -17.80 -4.02
CA ALA A 165 10.33 -16.99 -2.88
C ALA A 165 11.44 -16.03 -2.40
N ILE A 166 12.73 -16.36 -2.59
CA ILE A 166 13.88 -15.52 -2.21
C ILE A 166 13.77 -14.06 -2.67
N PRO A 167 13.52 -13.75 -3.96
CA PRO A 167 13.39 -12.36 -4.43
C PRO A 167 12.23 -11.62 -3.74
N PHE A 168 11.12 -12.29 -3.46
CA PHE A 168 9.97 -11.67 -2.77
C PHE A 168 10.27 -11.43 -1.29
N VAL A 169 10.97 -12.35 -0.63
CA VAL A 169 11.43 -12.17 0.76
C VAL A 169 12.45 -11.04 0.85
N ALA A 170 13.40 -10.96 -0.09
CA ALA A 170 14.36 -9.88 -0.17
C ALA A 170 13.67 -8.53 -0.41
N LEU A 171 12.68 -8.47 -1.31
CA LEU A 171 11.85 -7.29 -1.52
C LEU A 171 11.09 -6.88 -0.24
N TRP A 172 10.55 -7.85 0.50
CA TRP A 172 9.86 -7.59 1.76
C TRP A 172 10.80 -7.01 2.82
N ILE A 173 11.98 -7.60 3.02
CA ILE A 173 13.00 -7.08 3.95
C ILE A 173 13.43 -5.67 3.57
N MET A 174 13.72 -5.43 2.28
CA MET A 174 14.10 -4.11 1.79
C MET A 174 12.97 -3.08 1.98
N SER A 175 11.70 -3.49 1.83
CA SER A 175 10.55 -2.61 2.08
C SER A 175 10.44 -2.17 3.54
N LEU A 176 10.77 -3.04 4.50
CA LEU A 176 10.78 -2.70 5.94
C LEU A 176 11.91 -1.73 6.28
N ILE A 177 13.09 -1.91 5.68
CA ILE A 177 14.23 -1.00 5.83
C ILE A 177 13.88 0.37 5.24
N TYR A 178 13.27 0.41 4.05
CA TYR A 178 12.86 1.67 3.44
C TYR A 178 11.78 2.39 4.26
N SER A 179 10.80 1.64 4.79
CA SER A 179 9.72 2.20 5.60
C SER A 179 10.21 2.87 6.90
N THR A 180 11.31 2.39 7.48
CA THR A 180 11.87 2.96 8.71
C THR A 180 12.85 4.10 8.44
N THR A 181 13.54 4.05 7.30
CA THR A 181 14.54 5.08 6.93
C THR A 181 13.92 6.30 6.23
N ALA A 182 12.86 6.13 5.45
CA ALA A 182 12.22 7.24 4.73
C ALA A 182 11.73 8.38 5.64
N PRO A 183 11.08 8.14 6.80
CA PRO A 183 10.69 9.21 7.73
C PRO A 183 11.88 9.98 8.29
N LEU A 184 12.99 9.28 8.57
CA LEU A 184 14.23 9.88 9.08
C LEU A 184 14.88 10.78 8.03
N ILE A 185 14.95 10.31 6.78
CA ILE A 185 15.51 11.08 5.67
C ILE A 185 14.67 12.35 5.41
N ILE A 186 13.34 12.24 5.45
CA ILE A 186 12.44 13.39 5.29
C ILE A 186 12.65 14.40 6.43
N LYS A 187 12.74 13.93 7.69
CA LYS A 187 13.02 14.78 8.84
C LYS A 187 14.35 15.53 8.66
N CYS A 188 15.44 14.81 8.37
CA CYS A 188 16.76 15.43 8.19
C CYS A 188 16.82 16.38 7.00
N THR A 189 16.09 16.10 5.92
CA THR A 189 16.03 16.98 4.74
C THR A 189 15.26 18.26 5.05
N SER A 190 14.15 18.15 5.79
CA SER A 190 13.37 19.32 6.22
C SER A 190 14.15 20.21 7.18
N GLU A 191 14.90 19.63 8.13
CA GLU A 191 15.78 20.36 9.05
C GLU A 191 16.94 21.04 8.30
N ARG A 192 17.56 20.35 7.33
CA ARG A 192 18.61 20.95 6.50
C ARG A 192 18.09 22.10 5.64
N ALA A 193 16.92 21.94 5.02
CA ALA A 193 16.29 23.00 4.24
C ALA A 193 15.95 24.21 5.12
N PHE A 194 15.35 23.97 6.30
CA PHE A 194 15.05 25.01 7.27
C PHE A 194 16.30 25.75 7.76
N ASN A 195 17.35 25.01 8.13
CA ASN A 195 18.63 25.58 8.58
C ASN A 195 19.35 26.36 7.47
N SER A 196 19.22 25.95 6.20
CA SER A 196 19.79 26.70 5.07
C SER A 196 19.12 28.05 4.82
N VAL A 197 17.81 28.16 5.13
CA VAL A 197 17.06 29.42 5.03
C VAL A 197 17.41 30.36 6.18
N LEU A 198 17.63 29.84 7.39
CA LEU A 198 18.02 30.64 8.55
C LEU A 198 19.50 31.06 8.54
N GLY A 199 20.39 30.26 7.96
CA GLY A 199 21.82 30.58 7.86
C GLY A 199 22.20 31.54 6.72
N ALA A 200 21.22 31.95 5.90
CA ALA A 200 21.41 32.85 4.76
C ALA A 200 20.90 34.29 5.02
N GLY A 201 20.57 34.64 6.27
CA GLY A 201 20.09 35.96 6.70
C GLY A 201 21.12 36.77 7.46
#